data_AF-A0A932QN93-F1
#
_entry.id   AF-A0A932QN93-F1
#
_cell.length_a   1.000
_cell.length_b   1.000
_cell.length_c   1.000
_cell.angle_alpha   90.00
_cell.angle_beta   90.00
_cell.angle_gamma   90.00
#
_symmetry.space_group_name_H-M   'P 1'
#
loop_
_entity.id
_entity.type
_entity.pdbx_description
1 polymer ?
#
loop_
_entity_poly.entity_id
_entity_poly.type
_entity_poly.pdbx_seq_one_letter_code
_entity_poly.pdbx_strand_id
1 'polypeptide(L)'
;MKHVIFLILIVLTFVGLSIGSALKESLTFDEIVHMQEGKNHWMSHSFSIDTNNPPLVRELAAIPLVFGADKLSARLVVVLLGALLIVFVYKREPLAAFILALEPTYLAHSHYVTLDVGAAFFIFLAYLVFLEFTKKQSLRNVIFLGISTGFAFAARIQAIPFLLISMLFINLRALTKLLIVSFIISFLTIWFTYFFTTDVIIKERLDPNRVSARILKSSNNMLLKNLIFVGSYQPIPLGNYLATVKNALVRSTQHIDHRWQDLPFNFFLKTPIPFLLLLGYGLIRKPKKIFVIPAAVIFIVTAFAPQEPWVRYLLPAYPFLAIIAGSAIREVKGNFGKVGMTLIILWYVGGTLAQFPHFISYANELAGPRNRRFEKLIDSNLDWGQGLPDFANYVHQQNPAHVSFSYFGRDNADTYGLVSNKPYGSYKNEEICEFHEIPYRGSGDRIVAISATNWYQCGYYQQPQFQREKIRAVIADSILIF
;
A
#
# COMPACT_ATOMS: atom_id res chain seq x y z
N MET A 1 -12.33 -15.22 28.98
CA MET A 1 -13.46 -14.39 28.52
C MET A 1 -13.07 -12.94 28.22
N LYS A 2 -12.55 -12.14 29.19
CA LYS A 2 -12.20 -10.71 28.96
C LYS A 2 -11.25 -10.44 27.78
N HIS A 3 -10.19 -11.24 27.63
CA HIS A 3 -9.24 -11.10 26.50
C HIS A 3 -9.87 -11.39 25.13
N VAL A 4 -10.82 -12.33 25.06
CA VAL A 4 -11.51 -12.67 23.81
C VAL A 4 -12.45 -11.55 23.41
N ILE A 5 -13.21 -11.00 24.37
CA ILE A 5 -14.10 -9.86 24.14
C ILE A 5 -13.29 -8.65 23.65
N PHE A 6 -12.15 -8.35 24.27
CA PHE A 6 -11.31 -7.23 23.83
C PHE A 6 -10.79 -7.39 22.41
N LEU A 7 -10.34 -8.59 22.03
CA LEU A 7 -9.94 -8.88 20.65
C LEU A 7 -11.10 -8.70 19.67
N ILE A 8 -12.29 -9.22 20.01
CA ILE A 8 -13.49 -9.10 19.16
C ILE A 8 -13.82 -7.62 18.94
N LEU A 9 -13.81 -6.79 19.99
CA LEU A 9 -14.09 -5.35 19.85
C LEU A 9 -13.07 -4.63 18.97
N ILE A 10 -11.77 -4.94 19.11
CA ILE A 10 -10.72 -4.35 18.25
C ILE A 10 -10.97 -4.72 16.78
N VAL A 11 -11.20 -6.01 16.50
CA VAL A 11 -11.41 -6.50 15.14
C VAL A 11 -12.69 -5.92 14.53
N LEU A 12 -13.79 -5.89 15.27
CA LEU A 12 -15.05 -5.30 14.81
C LEU A 12 -14.92 -3.80 14.55
N THR A 13 -14.18 -3.08 15.38
CA THR A 13 -13.92 -1.64 15.17
C THR A 13 -13.15 -1.42 13.88
N PHE A 14 -12.04 -2.15 13.68
CA PHE A 14 -11.26 -2.07 12.44
C PHE A 14 -12.12 -2.41 11.21
N VAL A 15 -12.78 -3.57 11.22
CA VAL A 15 -13.61 -4.03 10.09
C VAL A 15 -14.73 -3.02 9.79
N GLY A 16 -15.40 -2.49 10.83
CA GLY A 16 -16.47 -1.51 10.67
C GLY A 16 -15.99 -0.20 10.04
N LEU A 17 -14.83 0.31 10.46
CA LEU A 17 -14.23 1.51 9.88
C LEU A 17 -13.77 1.26 8.44
N SER A 18 -13.09 0.15 8.16
CA SER A 18 -12.60 -0.20 6.82
C SER A 18 -13.75 -0.40 5.82
N ILE A 19 -14.81 -1.13 6.21
CA ILE A 19 -16.00 -1.32 5.36
C ILE A 19 -16.74 0.02 5.18
N GLY A 20 -16.85 0.82 6.24
CA GLY A 20 -17.45 2.14 6.17
C GLY A 20 -16.76 3.07 5.18
N SER A 21 -15.42 3.05 5.13
CA SER A 21 -14.64 3.77 4.10
C SER A 21 -14.82 3.15 2.72
N ALA A 22 -14.76 1.82 2.60
CA ALA A 22 -14.94 1.11 1.34
C ALA A 22 -16.28 1.39 0.64
N LEU A 23 -17.33 1.69 1.41
CA LEU A 23 -18.66 2.02 0.89
C LEU A 23 -18.81 3.49 0.49
N LYS A 24 -17.96 4.39 1.01
CA LYS A 24 -18.06 5.84 0.80
C LYS A 24 -17.04 6.39 -0.19
N GLU A 25 -16.06 5.60 -0.58
CA GLU A 25 -14.96 6.00 -1.45
C GLU A 25 -15.01 5.29 -2.79
N SER A 26 -14.72 6.03 -3.87
CA SER A 26 -14.54 5.47 -5.22
C SER A 26 -13.29 4.60 -5.31
N LEU A 27 -13.14 3.89 -6.44
CA LEU A 27 -11.92 3.13 -6.69
C LEU A 27 -10.72 4.04 -6.88
N THR A 28 -9.59 3.65 -6.29
CA THR A 28 -8.32 4.37 -6.47
C THR A 28 -7.64 4.00 -7.77
N PHE A 29 -6.54 4.70 -8.06
CA PHE A 29 -5.73 4.51 -9.27
C PHE A 29 -5.32 3.05 -9.50
N ASP A 30 -4.83 2.35 -8.47
CA ASP A 30 -4.24 1.00 -8.61
C ASP A 30 -5.30 -0.12 -8.60
N GLU A 31 -6.48 0.11 -8.00
CA GLU A 31 -7.47 -0.94 -7.75
C GLU A 31 -8.00 -1.60 -9.03
N ILE A 32 -8.25 -0.80 -10.07
CA ILE A 32 -8.83 -1.30 -11.32
C ILE A 32 -7.88 -2.28 -12.01
N VAL A 33 -6.60 -1.90 -12.11
CA VAL A 33 -5.58 -2.78 -12.71
C VAL A 33 -5.36 -4.01 -11.85
N HIS A 34 -5.31 -3.88 -10.52
CA HIS A 34 -5.10 -5.04 -9.65
C HIS A 34 -6.27 -6.02 -9.67
N MET A 35 -7.52 -5.53 -9.66
CA MET A 35 -8.70 -6.38 -9.80
C MET A 35 -8.73 -7.08 -11.17
N GLN A 36 -8.50 -6.33 -12.26
CA GLN A 36 -8.51 -6.90 -13.61
C GLN A 36 -7.40 -7.94 -13.79
N GLU A 37 -6.20 -7.63 -13.33
CA GLU A 37 -5.05 -8.51 -13.44
C GLU A 37 -5.23 -9.78 -12.60
N GLY A 38 -5.75 -9.66 -11.36
CA GLY A 38 -6.07 -10.84 -10.55
C GLY A 38 -7.13 -11.74 -11.19
N LYS A 39 -8.15 -11.17 -11.85
CA LYS A 39 -9.10 -11.98 -12.63
C LYS A 39 -8.42 -12.70 -13.79
N ASN A 40 -7.53 -12.01 -14.52
CA ASN A 40 -6.77 -12.62 -15.62
C ASN A 40 -5.88 -13.77 -15.14
N HIS A 41 -5.26 -13.65 -13.96
CA HIS A 41 -4.47 -14.73 -13.35
C HIS A 41 -5.29 -16.00 -13.18
N TRP A 42 -6.50 -15.89 -12.61
CA TRP A 42 -7.39 -17.04 -12.40
C TRP A 42 -8.03 -17.58 -13.69
N MET A 43 -8.41 -16.71 -14.62
CA MET A 43 -9.19 -17.13 -15.80
C MET A 43 -8.32 -17.59 -16.98
N SER A 44 -7.14 -17.00 -17.15
CA SER A 44 -6.30 -17.21 -18.34
C SER A 44 -4.82 -17.43 -18.02
N HIS A 45 -4.43 -17.48 -16.74
CA HIS A 45 -3.04 -17.61 -16.31
C HIS A 45 -2.10 -16.56 -16.96
N SER A 46 -2.61 -15.37 -17.23
CA SER A 46 -1.87 -14.30 -17.94
C SER A 46 -1.33 -13.23 -16.98
N PHE A 47 0.00 -13.09 -16.92
CA PHE A 47 0.71 -12.17 -16.03
C PHE A 47 1.33 -10.98 -16.79
N SER A 48 0.51 -10.23 -17.53
CA SER A 48 1.00 -9.30 -18.56
C SER A 48 0.68 -7.82 -18.35
N ILE A 49 -0.33 -7.46 -17.52
CA ILE A 49 -0.73 -6.05 -17.38
C ILE A 49 0.19 -5.31 -16.41
N ASP A 50 0.35 -5.83 -15.19
CA ASP A 50 1.28 -5.28 -14.21
C ASP A 50 2.40 -6.28 -13.95
N THR A 51 3.50 -6.06 -14.66
CA THR A 51 4.69 -6.90 -14.58
C THR A 51 5.71 -6.40 -13.54
N ASN A 52 5.36 -5.38 -12.73
CA ASN A 52 6.28 -4.79 -11.75
C ASN A 52 6.07 -5.32 -10.34
N ASN A 53 4.93 -5.97 -10.08
CA ASN A 53 4.63 -6.48 -8.75
C ASN A 53 4.16 -7.95 -8.78
N PRO A 54 4.47 -8.73 -7.72
CA PRO A 54 4.00 -10.11 -7.58
C PRO A 54 2.46 -10.24 -7.53
N PRO A 55 1.92 -11.46 -7.74
CA PRO A 55 0.48 -11.65 -7.98
C PRO A 55 -0.33 -11.91 -6.70
N LEU A 56 0.24 -12.53 -5.66
CA LEU A 56 -0.54 -13.19 -4.60
C LEU A 56 -1.69 -12.36 -4.02
N VAL A 57 -1.45 -11.11 -3.62
CA VAL A 57 -2.48 -10.30 -2.94
C VAL A 57 -3.64 -9.97 -3.88
N ARG A 58 -3.34 -9.69 -5.17
CA ARG A 58 -4.36 -9.37 -6.16
C ARG A 58 -5.14 -10.61 -6.60
N GLU A 59 -4.48 -11.77 -6.67
CA GLU A 59 -5.14 -13.05 -6.92
C GLU A 59 -6.16 -13.35 -5.83
N LEU A 60 -5.76 -13.21 -4.55
CA LEU A 60 -6.67 -13.40 -3.43
C LEU A 60 -7.86 -12.42 -3.49
N ALA A 61 -7.59 -11.13 -3.72
CA ALA A 61 -8.63 -10.12 -3.81
C ALA A 61 -9.58 -10.34 -5.00
N ALA A 62 -9.11 -10.92 -6.10
CA ALA A 62 -9.92 -11.19 -7.28
C ALA A 62 -10.79 -12.45 -7.17
N ILE A 63 -10.60 -13.33 -6.17
CA ILE A 63 -11.38 -14.57 -6.01
C ILE A 63 -12.90 -14.31 -6.12
N PRO A 64 -13.51 -13.38 -5.36
CA PRO A 64 -14.95 -13.12 -5.47
C PRO A 64 -15.37 -12.65 -6.87
N LEU A 65 -14.51 -11.86 -7.53
CA LEU A 65 -14.80 -11.29 -8.86
C LEU A 65 -14.83 -12.35 -9.97
N VAL A 66 -14.08 -13.45 -9.80
CA VAL A 66 -14.11 -14.60 -10.72
C VAL A 66 -15.48 -15.29 -10.66
N PHE A 67 -16.13 -15.28 -9.50
CA PHE A 67 -17.47 -15.83 -9.30
C PHE A 67 -18.60 -14.82 -9.53
N GLY A 68 -18.30 -13.68 -10.16
CA GLY A 68 -19.30 -12.66 -10.52
C GLY A 68 -19.73 -11.76 -9.36
N ALA A 69 -19.02 -11.76 -8.23
CA ALA A 69 -19.28 -10.80 -7.15
C ALA A 69 -18.83 -9.37 -7.54
N ASP A 70 -19.26 -8.39 -6.75
CA ASP A 70 -18.99 -6.98 -6.97
C ASP A 70 -17.58 -6.55 -6.52
N LYS A 71 -17.21 -5.30 -6.85
CA LYS A 71 -15.91 -4.72 -6.50
C LYS A 71 -15.71 -4.57 -4.99
N LEU A 72 -16.79 -4.37 -4.23
CA LEU A 72 -16.75 -4.32 -2.77
C LEU A 72 -16.28 -5.66 -2.19
N SER A 73 -16.72 -6.77 -2.74
CA SER A 73 -16.31 -8.11 -2.32
C SER A 73 -14.79 -8.32 -2.42
N ALA A 74 -14.14 -7.73 -3.43
CA ALA A 74 -12.68 -7.74 -3.53
C ALA A 74 -12.00 -6.91 -2.42
N ARG A 75 -12.54 -5.74 -2.08
CA ARG A 75 -12.08 -4.93 -0.95
C ARG A 75 -12.20 -5.69 0.38
N LEU A 76 -13.27 -6.45 0.58
CA LEU A 76 -13.48 -7.26 1.80
C LEU A 76 -12.39 -8.32 2.02
N VAL A 77 -11.77 -8.84 0.96
CA VAL A 77 -10.63 -9.75 1.09
C VAL A 77 -9.42 -9.02 1.69
N VAL A 78 -9.15 -7.78 1.29
CA VAL A 78 -8.06 -6.97 1.86
C VAL A 78 -8.37 -6.62 3.31
N VAL A 79 -9.62 -6.28 3.63
CA VAL A 79 -10.06 -6.04 5.01
C VAL A 79 -9.85 -7.29 5.87
N LEU A 80 -10.14 -8.48 5.34
CA LEU A 80 -9.89 -9.75 6.04
C LEU A 80 -8.41 -9.98 6.31
N LEU A 81 -7.53 -9.76 5.32
CA LEU A 81 -6.07 -9.85 5.52
C LEU A 81 -5.59 -8.87 6.59
N GLY A 82 -6.17 -7.66 6.61
CA GLY A 82 -5.88 -6.66 7.63
C GLY A 82 -6.32 -7.09 9.04
N ALA A 83 -7.53 -7.62 9.16
CA ALA A 83 -8.06 -8.15 10.42
C ALA A 83 -7.22 -9.32 10.94
N LEU A 84 -6.77 -10.22 10.04
CA LEU A 84 -5.87 -11.32 10.40
C LEU A 84 -4.53 -10.80 10.93
N LEU A 85 -3.93 -9.78 10.31
CA LEU A 85 -2.71 -9.16 10.83
C LEU A 85 -2.91 -8.63 12.25
N ILE A 86 -4.02 -7.93 12.52
CA ILE A 86 -4.38 -7.45 13.86
C ILE A 86 -4.48 -8.60 14.86
N VAL A 87 -5.08 -9.74 14.50
CA VAL A 87 -5.14 -10.94 15.35
C VAL A 87 -3.74 -11.47 15.67
N PHE A 88 -2.83 -11.52 14.70
CA PHE A 88 -1.45 -11.95 14.95
C PHE A 88 -0.67 -10.96 15.82
N VAL A 89 -0.89 -9.66 15.64
CA VAL A 89 -0.32 -8.62 16.52
C VAL A 89 -0.87 -8.75 17.94
N TYR A 90 -2.17 -9.00 18.10
CA TYR A 90 -2.81 -9.18 19.41
C TYR A 90 -2.20 -10.33 20.20
N LYS A 91 -1.88 -11.44 19.52
CA LYS A 91 -1.20 -12.60 20.13
C LYS A 91 0.20 -12.26 20.66
N ARG A 92 0.83 -11.17 20.19
CA ARG A 92 2.15 -10.70 20.66
C ARG A 92 2.03 -9.55 21.66
N GLU A 93 1.13 -8.61 21.40
CA GLU A 93 0.82 -7.50 22.30
C GLU A 93 -0.62 -6.96 22.07
N PRO A 94 -1.59 -7.24 22.96
CA PRO A 94 -2.97 -6.76 22.86
C PRO A 94 -3.14 -5.25 22.65
N LEU A 95 -2.36 -4.41 23.34
CA LEU A 95 -2.47 -2.95 23.19
C LEU A 95 -1.90 -2.46 21.85
N ALA A 96 -0.96 -3.20 21.26
CA ALA A 96 -0.47 -2.93 19.93
C ALA A 96 -1.53 -3.20 18.85
N ALA A 97 -2.35 -4.22 19.04
CA ALA A 97 -3.47 -4.50 18.14
C ALA A 97 -4.51 -3.37 18.18
N PHE A 98 -4.79 -2.80 19.36
CA PHE A 98 -5.63 -1.61 19.48
C PHE A 98 -5.04 -0.41 18.74
N ILE A 99 -3.74 -0.14 18.91
CA ILE A 99 -3.05 0.93 18.17
C ILE A 99 -3.19 0.69 16.66
N LEU A 100 -2.79 -0.49 16.16
CA LEU A 100 -2.80 -0.79 14.73
C LEU A 100 -4.21 -0.72 14.12
N ALA A 101 -5.23 -1.22 14.83
CA ALA A 101 -6.63 -1.20 14.37
C ALA A 101 -7.21 0.21 14.16
N LEU A 102 -6.63 1.21 14.82
CA LEU A 102 -7.03 2.62 14.72
C LEU A 102 -5.94 3.50 14.09
N GLU A 103 -4.91 2.89 13.49
CA GLU A 103 -3.86 3.66 12.86
C GLU A 103 -4.37 4.15 11.49
N PRO A 104 -4.43 5.48 11.24
CA PRO A 104 -5.07 6.02 10.04
C PRO A 104 -4.44 5.57 8.73
N THR A 105 -3.12 5.42 8.66
CA THR A 105 -2.44 4.95 7.44
C THR A 105 -2.81 3.49 7.14
N TYR A 106 -2.90 2.66 8.15
CA TYR A 106 -3.30 1.26 8.04
C TYR A 106 -4.77 1.14 7.66
N LEU A 107 -5.65 1.92 8.29
CA LEU A 107 -7.06 2.03 7.91
C LEU A 107 -7.22 2.51 6.46
N ALA A 108 -6.46 3.53 6.05
CA ALA A 108 -6.49 4.08 4.70
C ALA A 108 -6.25 3.02 3.61
N HIS A 109 -5.34 2.08 3.85
CA HIS A 109 -5.00 1.04 2.87
C HIS A 109 -5.64 -0.32 3.16
N SER A 110 -6.51 -0.41 4.17
CA SER A 110 -7.11 -1.67 4.62
C SER A 110 -8.22 -2.21 3.72
N HIS A 111 -8.83 -1.35 2.92
CA HIS A 111 -9.91 -1.73 2.00
C HIS A 111 -9.53 -1.61 0.53
N TYR A 112 -8.52 -0.81 0.15
CA TYR A 112 -8.14 -0.71 -1.25
C TYR A 112 -7.51 -2.02 -1.76
N VAL A 113 -7.97 -2.50 -2.91
CA VAL A 113 -7.40 -3.65 -3.63
C VAL A 113 -6.02 -3.31 -4.19
N THR A 114 -5.05 -3.32 -3.28
CA THR A 114 -3.65 -3.00 -3.46
C THR A 114 -2.81 -4.07 -2.78
N LEU A 115 -1.50 -4.01 -2.97
CA LEU A 115 -0.60 -5.02 -2.40
C LEU A 115 -0.20 -4.71 -0.95
N ASP A 116 -0.52 -3.52 -0.44
CA ASP A 116 0.15 -2.95 0.73
C ASP A 116 -0.18 -3.71 2.03
N VAL A 117 -1.46 -3.84 2.39
CA VAL A 117 -1.89 -4.53 3.63
C VAL A 117 -1.68 -6.05 3.54
N GLY A 118 -1.92 -6.64 2.37
CA GLY A 118 -1.63 -8.06 2.14
C GLY A 118 -0.14 -8.37 2.32
N ALA A 119 0.75 -7.54 1.77
CA ALA A 119 2.19 -7.68 1.98
C ALA A 119 2.57 -7.53 3.45
N ALA A 120 2.04 -6.52 4.14
CA ALA A 120 2.28 -6.35 5.58
C ALA A 120 1.89 -7.59 6.39
N PHE A 121 0.75 -8.21 6.07
CA PHE A 121 0.30 -9.46 6.68
C PHE A 121 1.30 -10.62 6.46
N PHE A 122 1.64 -10.93 5.20
CA PHE A 122 2.52 -12.06 4.91
C PHE A 122 3.96 -11.84 5.41
N ILE A 123 4.49 -10.62 5.33
CA ILE A 123 5.81 -10.28 5.89
C ILE A 123 5.83 -10.49 7.41
N PHE A 124 4.82 -9.97 8.11
CA PHE A 124 4.75 -10.12 9.56
C PHE A 124 4.57 -11.59 9.96
N LEU A 125 3.72 -12.35 9.25
CA LEU A 125 3.54 -13.78 9.48
C LEU A 125 4.84 -14.56 9.28
N ALA A 126 5.55 -14.34 8.17
CA ALA A 126 6.85 -14.96 7.89
C ALA A 126 7.87 -14.65 8.97
N TYR A 127 7.90 -13.40 9.44
CA TYR A 127 8.75 -13.00 10.56
C TYR A 127 8.40 -13.74 11.85
N LEU A 128 7.11 -13.86 12.20
CA LEU A 128 6.70 -14.61 13.39
C LEU A 128 7.05 -16.11 13.31
N VAL A 129 6.91 -16.72 12.13
CA VAL A 129 7.29 -18.11 11.89
C VAL A 129 8.80 -18.29 12.01
N PHE A 130 9.59 -17.33 11.48
CA PHE A 130 11.04 -17.30 11.68
C PHE A 130 11.40 -17.30 13.17
N LEU A 131 10.72 -16.51 13.99
CA LEU A 131 10.95 -16.54 15.43
C LEU A 131 10.70 -17.92 16.05
N GLU A 132 9.65 -18.62 15.65
CA GLU A 132 9.41 -19.99 16.14
C GLU A 132 10.46 -20.99 15.61
N PHE A 133 10.95 -20.82 14.38
CA PHE A 133 12.07 -21.59 13.84
C PHE A 133 13.36 -21.38 14.64
N THR A 134 13.68 -20.14 15.05
CA THR A 134 14.87 -19.86 15.88
C THR A 134 14.80 -20.51 17.27
N LYS A 135 13.61 -20.78 17.80
CA LYS A 135 13.43 -21.51 19.07
C LYS A 135 13.54 -23.02 18.88
N LYS A 136 13.01 -23.57 17.79
CA LYS A 136 12.99 -25.02 17.52
C LYS A 136 13.14 -25.31 16.02
N GLN A 137 14.29 -25.84 15.62
CA GLN A 137 14.59 -26.21 14.22
C GLN A 137 14.03 -27.58 13.82
N SER A 138 12.72 -27.78 14.00
CA SER A 138 12.02 -28.99 13.55
C SER A 138 11.64 -28.90 12.07
N LEU A 139 11.48 -30.05 11.39
CA LEU A 139 11.03 -30.12 10.00
C LEU A 139 9.72 -29.34 9.78
N ARG A 140 8.78 -29.43 10.73
CA ARG A 140 7.54 -28.64 10.74
C ARG A 140 7.81 -27.14 10.63
N ASN A 141 8.72 -26.59 11.44
CA ASN A 141 9.03 -25.16 11.43
C ASN A 141 9.80 -24.75 10.17
N VAL A 142 10.62 -25.63 9.62
CA VAL A 142 11.29 -25.41 8.31
C VAL A 142 10.27 -25.30 7.19
N ILE A 143 9.27 -26.20 7.16
CA ILE A 143 8.19 -26.17 6.17
C ILE A 143 7.38 -24.88 6.30
N PHE A 144 6.93 -24.54 7.52
CA PHE A 144 6.18 -23.31 7.73
C PHE A 144 7.01 -22.06 7.38
N LEU A 145 8.31 -22.05 7.67
CA LEU A 145 9.18 -20.95 7.29
C LEU A 145 9.21 -20.79 5.77
N GLY A 146 9.46 -21.87 5.03
CA GLY A 146 9.48 -21.83 3.56
C GLY A 146 8.16 -21.37 2.95
N ILE A 147 7.02 -21.90 3.43
CA ILE A 147 5.69 -21.49 2.95
C ILE A 147 5.45 -20.01 3.24
N SER A 148 5.68 -19.57 4.47
CA SER A 148 5.40 -18.18 4.86
C SER A 148 6.33 -17.17 4.17
N THR A 149 7.63 -17.47 4.00
CA THR A 149 8.53 -16.61 3.22
C THR A 149 8.17 -16.61 1.74
N GLY A 150 7.78 -17.77 1.20
CA GLY A 150 7.31 -17.88 -0.19
C GLY A 150 6.11 -16.99 -0.47
N PHE A 151 5.09 -17.03 0.39
CA PHE A 151 3.95 -16.12 0.29
C PHE A 151 4.33 -14.65 0.50
N ALA A 152 5.26 -14.33 1.43
CA ALA A 152 5.71 -12.95 1.60
C ALA A 152 6.41 -12.41 0.34
N PHE A 153 7.27 -13.22 -0.30
CA PHE A 153 7.95 -12.87 -1.54
C PHE A 153 6.98 -12.79 -2.73
N ALA A 154 5.98 -13.66 -2.78
CA ALA A 154 4.90 -13.63 -3.76
C ALA A 154 3.85 -12.52 -3.51
N ALA A 155 3.83 -11.91 -2.31
CA ALA A 155 3.01 -10.73 -2.04
C ALA A 155 3.70 -9.45 -2.49
N ARG A 156 5.03 -9.36 -2.31
CA ARG A 156 5.79 -8.13 -2.58
C ARG A 156 7.29 -8.38 -2.69
N ILE A 157 7.94 -7.82 -3.71
CA ILE A 157 9.40 -7.98 -3.92
C ILE A 157 10.22 -7.40 -2.76
N GLN A 158 9.79 -6.27 -2.19
CA GLN A 158 10.50 -5.65 -1.05
C GLN A 158 10.53 -6.56 0.20
N ALA A 159 9.66 -7.57 0.29
CA ALA A 159 9.73 -8.57 1.36
C ALA A 159 11.08 -9.31 1.39
N ILE A 160 11.76 -9.46 0.25
CA ILE A 160 13.08 -10.12 0.15
C ILE A 160 14.11 -9.41 1.03
N PRO A 161 14.50 -8.14 0.77
CA PRO A 161 15.47 -7.46 1.61
C PRO A 161 14.95 -7.27 3.04
N PHE A 162 13.66 -7.01 3.24
CA PHE A 162 13.09 -6.85 4.59
C PHE A 162 13.30 -8.08 5.46
N LEU A 163 12.93 -9.26 4.97
CA LEU A 163 13.02 -10.50 5.74
C LEU A 163 14.46 -10.98 5.86
N LEU A 164 15.23 -11.02 4.76
CA LEU A 164 16.60 -11.53 4.80
C LEU A 164 17.48 -10.70 5.76
N ILE A 165 17.47 -9.37 5.63
CA ILE A 165 18.28 -8.50 6.49
C ILE A 165 17.82 -8.60 7.94
N SER A 166 16.50 -8.58 8.20
CA SER A 166 15.97 -8.74 9.57
C SER A 166 16.39 -10.06 10.20
N MET A 167 16.28 -11.17 9.47
CA MET A 167 16.64 -12.50 9.98
C MET A 167 18.13 -12.60 10.32
N LEU A 168 18.99 -12.02 9.48
CA LEU A 168 20.44 -11.95 9.70
C LEU A 168 20.78 -11.19 11.00
N PHE A 169 20.19 -10.00 11.21
CA PHE A 169 20.44 -9.19 12.40
C PHE A 169 19.84 -9.78 13.68
N ILE A 170 18.74 -10.54 13.58
CA ILE A 170 18.11 -11.18 14.72
C ILE A 170 18.90 -12.40 15.19
N ASN A 171 19.26 -13.30 14.28
CA ASN A 171 19.99 -14.51 14.64
C ASN A 171 20.76 -15.09 13.46
N LEU A 172 21.97 -14.60 13.24
CA LEU A 172 22.89 -15.12 12.21
C LEU A 172 23.18 -16.62 12.39
N ARG A 173 23.21 -17.13 13.64
CA ARG A 173 23.48 -18.54 13.93
C ARG A 173 22.34 -19.48 13.54
N ALA A 174 21.15 -18.93 13.24
CA ALA A 174 20.03 -19.72 12.73
C ALA A 174 20.20 -20.11 11.25
N LEU A 175 21.24 -19.62 10.56
CA LEU A 175 21.62 -20.02 9.21
C LEU A 175 22.19 -21.44 9.19
N THR A 176 21.32 -22.45 9.21
CA THR A 176 21.70 -23.87 9.14
C THR A 176 21.41 -24.46 7.76
N LYS A 177 21.94 -25.66 7.48
CA LYS A 177 21.64 -26.40 6.23
C LYS A 177 20.14 -26.62 6.01
N LEU A 178 19.33 -26.58 7.06
CA LEU A 178 17.87 -26.67 6.98
C LEU A 178 17.23 -25.51 6.22
N LEU A 179 17.91 -24.37 6.08
CA LEU A 179 17.43 -23.27 5.26
C LEU A 179 17.42 -23.59 3.77
N ILE A 180 18.21 -24.56 3.30
CA ILE A 180 18.14 -25.03 1.91
C ILE A 180 16.76 -25.65 1.64
N VAL A 181 16.26 -26.44 2.60
CA VAL A 181 14.91 -27.03 2.51
C VAL A 181 13.85 -25.94 2.56
N SER A 182 13.98 -24.97 3.47
CA SER A 182 13.08 -23.80 3.52
C SER A 182 13.09 -23.01 2.22
N PHE A 183 14.25 -22.84 1.59
CA PHE A 183 14.41 -22.13 0.32
C PHE A 183 13.71 -22.87 -0.83
N ILE A 184 13.88 -24.19 -0.93
CA ILE A 184 13.18 -25.02 -1.92
C ILE A 184 11.65 -24.91 -1.73
N ILE A 185 11.18 -24.98 -0.49
CA ILE A 185 9.74 -24.83 -0.20
C ILE A 185 9.25 -23.43 -0.55
N SER A 186 10.04 -22.39 -0.25
CA SER A 186 9.72 -21.02 -0.63
C SER A 186 9.64 -20.86 -2.16
N PHE A 187 10.56 -21.49 -2.90
CA PHE A 187 10.55 -21.52 -4.35
C PHE A 187 9.27 -22.19 -4.88
N LEU A 188 8.92 -23.37 -4.36
CA LEU A 188 7.70 -24.08 -4.74
C LEU A 188 6.44 -23.29 -4.39
N THR A 189 6.45 -22.57 -3.27
CA THR A 189 5.32 -21.74 -2.84
C THR A 189 5.13 -20.54 -3.76
N ILE A 190 6.21 -19.86 -4.16
CA ILE A 190 6.11 -18.79 -5.17
C ILE A 190 5.60 -19.40 -6.49
N TRP A 191 6.12 -20.56 -6.90
CA TRP A 191 5.72 -21.15 -8.18
C TRP A 191 4.25 -21.57 -8.21
N PHE A 192 3.75 -22.01 -7.06
CA PHE A 192 2.33 -22.24 -6.83
C PHE A 192 1.48 -20.99 -7.05
N THR A 193 1.91 -19.79 -6.62
CA THR A 193 1.20 -18.53 -6.90
C THR A 193 1.30 -18.08 -8.35
N TYR A 194 1.95 -18.85 -9.21
CA TYR A 194 1.91 -18.67 -10.66
C TYR A 194 1.29 -19.89 -11.35
N PHE A 195 0.50 -20.69 -10.61
CA PHE A 195 -0.15 -21.91 -11.10
C PHE A 195 0.81 -22.92 -11.72
N PHE A 196 2.05 -22.98 -11.21
CA PHE A 196 3.14 -23.80 -11.76
C PHE A 196 3.46 -23.54 -13.24
N THR A 197 3.09 -22.36 -13.76
CA THR A 197 3.42 -21.97 -15.14
C THR A 197 4.93 -21.72 -15.29
N THR A 198 5.43 -21.96 -16.51
CA THR A 198 6.79 -21.58 -16.91
C THR A 198 6.70 -20.44 -17.92
N ASP A 199 7.67 -19.53 -17.89
CA ASP A 199 7.71 -18.39 -18.80
C ASP A 199 9.16 -17.91 -18.96
N VAL A 200 9.39 -16.96 -19.85
CA VAL A 200 10.68 -16.34 -20.08
C VAL A 200 10.88 -15.13 -19.17
N ILE A 201 12.13 -14.81 -18.83
CA ILE A 201 12.48 -13.65 -18.00
C ILE A 201 12.38 -12.34 -18.81
N ILE A 202 12.65 -12.43 -20.12
CA ILE A 202 12.74 -11.31 -21.07
C ILE A 202 11.69 -11.53 -22.17
N LYS A 203 10.43 -11.18 -21.90
CA LYS A 203 9.37 -11.20 -22.92
C LYS A 203 9.71 -10.31 -24.10
N GLU A 204 9.43 -10.78 -25.32
CA GLU A 204 9.60 -10.00 -26.54
C GLU A 204 8.66 -8.79 -26.53
N ARG A 205 9.19 -7.62 -26.92
CA ARG A 205 8.42 -6.38 -27.05
C ARG A 205 9.04 -5.60 -28.20
N LEU A 206 8.20 -5.05 -29.07
CA LEU A 206 8.62 -4.15 -30.15
C LEU A 206 9.06 -2.81 -29.55
N ASP A 207 10.31 -2.75 -29.11
CA ASP A 207 10.98 -1.52 -28.67
C ASP A 207 12.42 -1.51 -29.22
N PRO A 208 12.70 -0.71 -30.28
CA PRO A 208 14.02 -0.65 -30.90
C PRO A 208 15.11 -0.08 -29.98
N ASN A 209 14.74 0.62 -28.90
CA ASN A 209 15.67 1.18 -27.93
C ASN A 209 15.95 0.25 -26.74
N ARG A 210 15.43 -0.98 -26.75
CA ARG A 210 15.59 -1.90 -25.64
C ARG A 210 17.05 -2.30 -25.42
N VAL A 211 17.48 -2.26 -24.15
CA VAL A 211 18.86 -2.63 -23.76
C VAL A 211 19.21 -4.06 -24.20
N SER A 212 18.30 -5.02 -24.03
CA SER A 212 18.53 -6.41 -24.46
C SER A 212 18.68 -6.53 -25.98
N ALA A 213 17.90 -5.78 -26.77
CA ALA A 213 18.02 -5.76 -28.23
C ALA A 213 19.34 -5.12 -28.68
N ARG A 214 19.75 -4.00 -28.04
CA ARG A 214 21.05 -3.36 -28.28
C ARG A 214 22.20 -4.32 -27.99
N ILE A 215 22.18 -4.99 -26.83
CA ILE A 215 23.23 -5.94 -26.44
C ILE A 215 23.31 -7.13 -27.40
N LEU A 216 22.18 -7.72 -27.81
CA LEU A 216 22.17 -8.82 -28.78
C LEU A 216 22.78 -8.39 -30.12
N LYS A 217 22.55 -7.14 -30.55
CA LYS A 217 23.04 -6.62 -31.83
C LYS A 217 24.49 -6.15 -31.79
N SER A 218 24.94 -5.51 -30.70
CA SER A 218 26.22 -4.78 -30.66
C SER A 218 27.27 -5.34 -29.71
N SER A 219 26.93 -6.28 -28.82
CA SER A 219 27.91 -6.79 -27.84
C SER A 219 28.78 -7.90 -28.44
N ASN A 220 30.10 -7.83 -28.24
CA ASN A 220 31.01 -8.93 -28.55
C ASN A 220 31.08 -9.99 -27.45
N ASN A 221 30.39 -9.79 -26.32
CA ASN A 221 30.40 -10.72 -25.20
C ASN A 221 29.42 -11.88 -25.44
N MET A 222 29.97 -13.05 -25.79
CA MET A 222 29.19 -14.26 -26.10
C MET A 222 28.38 -14.77 -24.90
N LEU A 223 28.93 -14.68 -23.67
CA LEU A 223 28.21 -15.06 -22.46
C LEU A 223 26.96 -14.20 -22.27
N LEU A 224 27.09 -12.89 -22.43
CA LEU A 224 25.98 -11.96 -22.28
C LEU A 224 24.90 -12.18 -23.33
N LYS A 225 25.30 -12.44 -24.59
CA LYS A 225 24.38 -12.83 -25.67
C LYS A 225 23.63 -14.13 -25.34
N ASN A 226 24.34 -15.15 -24.87
CA ASN A 226 23.73 -16.42 -24.48
C ASN A 226 22.77 -16.27 -23.31
N LEU A 227 23.12 -15.45 -22.29
CA LEU A 227 22.22 -15.17 -21.16
C LEU A 227 20.94 -14.46 -21.60
N ILE A 228 21.03 -13.49 -22.51
CA ILE A 228 19.85 -12.82 -23.06
C ILE A 228 19.03 -13.79 -23.92
N PHE A 229 19.68 -14.61 -24.74
CA PHE A 229 19.00 -15.60 -25.56
C PHE A 229 18.21 -16.60 -24.69
N VAL A 230 18.86 -17.21 -23.70
CA VAL A 230 18.21 -18.12 -22.76
C VAL A 230 17.07 -17.40 -22.04
N GLY A 231 17.32 -16.20 -21.50
CA GLY A 231 16.31 -15.41 -20.81
C GLY A 231 15.12 -14.96 -21.69
N SER A 232 15.27 -14.93 -23.02
CA SER A 232 14.23 -14.51 -23.97
C SER A 232 13.47 -15.68 -24.60
N TYR A 233 14.09 -16.87 -24.68
CA TYR A 233 13.54 -17.99 -25.46
C TYR A 233 13.38 -19.30 -24.68
N GLN A 234 13.90 -19.42 -23.46
CA GLN A 234 13.78 -20.64 -22.65
C GLN A 234 12.79 -20.41 -21.50
N PRO A 235 11.57 -20.98 -21.56
CA PRO A 235 10.64 -20.95 -20.45
C PRO A 235 11.21 -21.72 -19.26
N ILE A 236 11.20 -21.11 -18.09
CA ILE A 236 11.67 -21.71 -16.85
C ILE A 236 10.61 -21.59 -15.74
N PRO A 237 10.63 -22.47 -14.73
CA PRO A 237 9.90 -22.23 -13.49
C PRO A 237 10.22 -20.85 -12.92
N LEU A 238 9.20 -20.14 -12.45
CA LEU A 238 9.31 -18.76 -11.96
C LEU A 238 9.78 -17.71 -12.98
N GLY A 239 9.71 -18.00 -14.29
CA GLY A 239 10.05 -17.03 -15.33
C GLY A 239 9.35 -15.68 -15.17
N ASN A 240 8.04 -15.69 -14.94
CA ASN A 240 7.26 -14.47 -14.68
C ASN A 240 7.70 -13.75 -13.40
N TYR A 241 7.94 -14.47 -12.31
CA TYR A 241 8.42 -13.87 -11.07
C TYR A 241 9.80 -13.22 -11.22
N LEU A 242 10.73 -13.90 -11.90
CA LEU A 242 12.06 -13.34 -12.20
C LEU A 242 11.96 -12.14 -13.14
N ALA A 243 11.03 -12.16 -14.09
CA ALA A 243 10.72 -10.99 -14.92
C ALA A 243 10.21 -9.82 -14.05
N THR A 244 9.35 -10.08 -13.06
CA THR A 244 8.86 -9.08 -12.11
C THR A 244 9.99 -8.48 -11.27
N VAL A 245 10.85 -9.32 -10.68
CA VAL A 245 12.01 -8.85 -9.91
C VAL A 245 12.92 -7.97 -10.76
N LYS A 246 13.23 -8.41 -11.98
CA LYS A 246 14.04 -7.66 -12.94
C LYS A 246 13.36 -6.33 -13.31
N ASN A 247 12.06 -6.32 -13.63
CA ASN A 247 11.33 -5.11 -14.02
C ASN A 247 11.29 -4.09 -12.87
N ALA A 248 11.07 -4.54 -11.63
CA ALA A 248 11.10 -3.67 -10.45
C ALA A 248 12.47 -3.00 -10.26
N LEU A 249 13.56 -3.76 -10.43
CA LEU A 249 14.94 -3.24 -10.36
C LEU A 249 15.25 -2.25 -11.49
N VAL A 250 14.78 -2.50 -12.72
CA VAL A 250 14.97 -1.57 -13.85
C VAL A 250 14.14 -0.30 -13.66
N ARG A 251 12.89 -0.41 -13.22
CA ARG A 251 12.03 0.76 -12.96
C ARG A 251 12.67 1.69 -11.93
N SER A 252 13.31 1.11 -10.92
CA SER A 252 13.95 1.86 -9.84
C SER A 252 15.20 2.64 -10.31
N THR A 253 15.77 2.37 -11.49
CA THR A 253 16.89 3.17 -12.02
C THR A 253 16.44 4.35 -12.89
N GLN A 254 15.14 4.47 -13.17
CA GLN A 254 14.59 5.49 -14.06
C GLN A 254 14.03 6.72 -13.34
N HIS A 255 13.78 6.66 -12.03
CA HIS A 255 13.31 7.80 -11.23
C HIS A 255 14.51 8.42 -10.51
N ILE A 256 14.84 9.68 -10.82
CA ILE A 256 16.10 10.32 -10.39
C ILE A 256 15.90 11.40 -9.31
N ASP A 257 14.68 11.85 -9.02
CA ASP A 257 14.41 12.91 -8.02
C ASP A 257 13.92 12.38 -6.66
N HIS A 258 14.57 11.34 -6.12
CA HIS A 258 14.25 10.83 -4.77
C HIS A 258 15.18 11.41 -3.72
N ARG A 259 14.62 12.04 -2.68
CA ARG A 259 15.36 12.41 -1.47
C ARG A 259 14.94 11.49 -0.33
N TRP A 260 15.90 10.76 0.23
CA TRP A 260 15.66 9.83 1.34
C TRP A 260 14.95 10.49 2.55
N GLN A 261 15.06 11.81 2.71
CA GLN A 261 14.46 12.60 3.79
C GLN A 261 12.94 12.76 3.66
N ASP A 262 12.38 12.62 2.45
CA ASP A 262 10.97 12.80 2.20
C ASP A 262 10.13 11.69 2.85
N LEU A 263 10.66 10.46 2.92
CA LEU A 263 9.94 9.34 3.57
C LEU A 263 9.82 9.52 5.10
N PRO A 264 10.87 9.85 5.87
CA PRO A 264 10.74 10.22 7.26
C PRO A 264 9.78 11.39 7.51
N PHE A 265 9.81 12.40 6.65
CA PHE A 265 8.89 13.54 6.73
C PHE A 265 7.44 13.10 6.54
N ASN A 266 7.15 12.32 5.49
CA ASN A 266 5.83 11.77 5.23
C ASN A 266 5.38 10.85 6.36
N PHE A 267 6.22 9.92 6.82
CA PHE A 267 5.91 9.07 7.97
C PHE A 267 5.55 9.89 9.21
N PHE A 268 6.34 10.91 9.51
CA PHE A 268 6.12 11.76 10.67
C PHE A 268 4.79 12.51 10.58
N LEU A 269 4.43 13.08 9.43
CA LEU A 269 3.14 13.78 9.25
C LEU A 269 1.95 12.82 9.19
N LYS A 270 2.11 11.64 8.60
CA LYS A 270 1.04 10.65 8.42
C LYS A 270 0.76 9.87 9.70
N THR A 271 1.68 9.86 10.67
CA THR A 271 1.51 9.15 11.94
C THR A 271 0.91 10.06 13.01
N PRO A 272 -0.13 9.64 13.75
CA PRO A 272 -0.67 10.42 14.86
C PRO A 272 0.39 10.77 15.92
N ILE A 273 0.40 12.02 16.40
CA ILE A 273 1.33 12.45 17.45
C ILE A 273 1.24 11.56 18.71
N PRO A 274 0.04 11.17 19.20
CA PRO A 274 -0.07 10.18 20.28
C PRO A 274 0.71 8.90 20.03
N PHE A 275 0.64 8.35 18.79
CA PHE A 275 1.37 7.14 18.44
C PHE A 275 2.88 7.40 18.40
N LEU A 276 3.34 8.53 17.86
CA LEU A 276 4.75 8.91 17.88
C LEU A 276 5.30 9.07 19.30
N LEU A 277 4.54 9.66 20.23
CA LEU A 277 4.91 9.78 21.65
C LEU A 277 5.05 8.40 22.31
N LEU A 278 4.08 7.51 22.10
CA LEU A 278 4.11 6.14 22.61
C LEU A 278 5.26 5.33 22.02
N LEU A 279 5.52 5.48 20.72
CA LEU A 279 6.63 4.85 20.02
C LEU A 279 7.97 5.32 20.58
N GLY A 280 8.17 6.64 20.72
CA GLY A 280 9.39 7.22 21.28
C GLY A 280 9.64 6.74 22.72
N TYR A 281 8.61 6.75 23.56
CA TYR A 281 8.72 6.23 24.93
C TYR A 281 9.07 4.73 24.93
N GLY A 282 8.41 3.92 24.08
CA GLY A 282 8.68 2.49 23.95
C GLY A 282 10.11 2.17 23.50
N LEU A 283 10.64 2.95 22.55
CA LEU A 283 12.02 2.83 22.07
C LEU A 283 13.05 3.14 23.18
N ILE A 284 12.80 4.17 23.99
CA ILE A 284 13.73 4.60 25.05
C ILE A 284 13.71 3.63 26.24
N ARG A 285 12.53 3.18 26.67
CA ARG A 285 12.38 2.43 27.92
C ARG A 285 12.44 0.91 27.77
N LYS A 286 11.91 0.38 26.67
CA LYS A 286 11.81 -1.08 26.42
C LYS A 286 12.07 -1.41 24.95
N PRO A 287 13.27 -1.15 24.42
CA PRO A 287 13.61 -1.55 23.06
C PRO A 287 13.60 -3.07 22.96
N LYS A 288 12.46 -3.65 22.56
CA LYS A 288 12.36 -5.06 22.19
C LYS A 288 13.09 -5.23 20.87
N LYS A 289 14.41 -5.45 20.92
CA LYS A 289 15.28 -5.59 19.72
C LYS A 289 14.67 -6.47 18.64
N ILE A 290 14.00 -7.55 19.06
CA ILE A 290 13.28 -8.47 18.18
C ILE A 290 12.22 -7.79 17.29
N PHE A 291 11.57 -6.72 17.73
CA PHE A 291 10.63 -5.95 16.89
C PHE A 291 11.21 -4.63 16.38
N VAL A 292 12.19 -4.04 17.08
CA VAL A 292 12.87 -2.81 16.65
C VAL A 292 13.71 -3.04 15.39
N ILE A 293 14.46 -4.14 15.34
CA ILE A 293 15.34 -4.47 14.20
C ILE A 293 14.54 -4.56 12.89
N PRO A 294 13.48 -5.40 12.76
CA PRO A 294 12.72 -5.47 11.51
C PRO A 294 12.02 -4.14 11.16
N ALA A 295 11.52 -3.38 12.13
CA ALA A 295 10.97 -2.05 11.87
C ALA A 295 12.03 -1.11 11.25
N ALA A 296 13.22 -1.06 11.85
CA ALA A 296 14.32 -0.23 11.37
C ALA A 296 14.82 -0.68 9.99
N VAL A 297 14.93 -2.00 9.74
CA VAL A 297 15.32 -2.55 8.44
C VAL A 297 14.33 -2.15 7.35
N ILE A 298 13.02 -2.33 7.59
CA ILE A 298 11.97 -1.93 6.62
C ILE A 298 12.04 -0.43 6.34
N PHE A 299 12.25 0.37 7.39
CA PHE A 299 12.33 1.81 7.27
C PHE A 299 13.55 2.26 6.45
N ILE A 300 14.75 1.75 6.78
CA ILE A 300 15.99 2.08 6.10
C ILE A 300 15.94 1.62 4.65
N VAL A 301 15.59 0.36 4.39
CA VAL A 301 15.53 -0.18 3.01
C VAL A 301 14.53 0.63 2.16
N THR A 302 13.37 1.01 2.71
CA THR A 302 12.40 1.82 1.98
C THR A 302 12.89 3.26 1.77
N ALA A 303 13.53 3.89 2.76
CA ALA A 303 14.03 5.27 2.65
C ALA A 303 15.12 5.43 1.59
N PHE A 304 15.95 4.39 1.40
CA PHE A 304 17.02 4.37 0.39
C PHE A 304 16.64 3.68 -0.91
N ALA A 305 15.40 3.17 -1.03
CA ALA A 305 14.92 2.63 -2.29
C ALA A 305 14.70 3.78 -3.29
N PRO A 306 15.14 3.65 -4.56
CA PRO A 306 14.96 4.68 -5.58
C PRO A 306 13.55 4.59 -6.18
N GLN A 307 12.57 4.83 -5.32
CA GLN A 307 11.14 4.87 -5.60
C GLN A 307 10.55 6.03 -4.81
N GLU A 308 9.40 6.52 -5.24
CA GLU A 308 8.72 7.62 -4.56
C GLU A 308 8.49 7.36 -3.06
N PRO A 309 8.61 8.40 -2.20
CA PRO A 309 8.61 8.29 -0.74
C PRO A 309 7.19 8.11 -0.14
N TRP A 310 6.39 7.21 -0.70
CA TRP A 310 5.02 6.94 -0.26
C TRP A 310 4.99 6.17 1.06
N VAL A 311 4.21 6.68 2.03
CA VAL A 311 4.14 6.06 3.37
C VAL A 311 3.58 4.64 3.32
N ARG A 312 2.77 4.32 2.31
CA ARG A 312 2.20 2.97 2.11
C ARG A 312 3.26 1.89 2.00
N TYR A 313 4.45 2.22 1.50
CA TYR A 313 5.58 1.29 1.41
C TYR A 313 6.16 0.92 2.78
N LEU A 314 5.89 1.72 3.82
CA LEU A 314 6.24 1.42 5.21
C LEU A 314 5.18 0.61 5.94
N LEU A 315 4.02 0.31 5.36
CA LEU A 315 2.95 -0.47 6.04
C LEU A 315 3.44 -1.79 6.66
N PRO A 316 4.39 -2.54 6.06
CA PRO A 316 4.98 -3.71 6.72
C PRO A 316 5.70 -3.42 8.05
N ALA A 317 6.13 -2.18 8.32
CA ALA A 317 6.74 -1.78 9.58
C ALA A 317 5.71 -1.51 10.70
N TYR A 318 4.48 -1.09 10.37
CA TYR A 318 3.47 -0.70 11.34
C TYR A 318 3.12 -1.76 12.40
N PRO A 319 3.00 -3.07 12.11
CA PRO A 319 2.78 -4.06 13.18
C PRO A 319 3.94 -4.09 14.20
N PHE A 320 5.17 -3.86 13.76
CA PHE A 320 6.34 -3.78 14.64
C PHE A 320 6.35 -2.49 15.46
N LEU A 321 6.07 -1.36 14.82
CA LEU A 321 5.98 -0.05 15.47
C LEU A 321 4.86 -0.03 16.53
N ALA A 322 3.70 -0.62 16.21
CA ALA A 322 2.59 -0.76 17.14
C ALA A 322 2.97 -1.62 18.34
N ILE A 323 3.74 -2.72 18.17
CA ILE A 323 4.22 -3.55 19.29
C ILE A 323 5.15 -2.77 20.21
N ILE A 324 6.01 -1.92 19.65
CA ILE A 324 6.91 -1.06 20.44
C ILE A 324 6.07 -0.03 21.22
N ALA A 325 5.15 0.68 20.56
CA ALA A 325 4.29 1.67 21.20
C ALA A 325 3.32 1.06 22.23
N GLY A 326 2.73 -0.10 21.95
CA GLY A 326 1.82 -0.79 22.87
C GLY A 326 2.51 -1.22 24.17
N SER A 327 3.82 -1.45 24.13
CA SER A 327 4.61 -1.75 25.33
C SER A 327 4.73 -0.55 26.28
N ALA A 328 4.71 0.68 25.76
CA ALA A 328 4.76 1.92 26.54
C ALA A 328 3.55 2.07 27.46
N ILE A 329 2.36 1.71 26.96
CA ILE A 329 1.09 1.89 27.68
C ILE A 329 1.07 1.11 29.00
N ARG A 330 1.69 -0.08 29.03
CA ARG A 330 1.72 -0.94 30.23
C ARG A 330 2.59 -0.41 31.36
N GLU A 331 3.50 0.52 31.07
CA GLU A 331 4.44 1.03 32.07
C GLU A 331 3.86 2.16 32.92
N VAL A 332 2.72 2.70 32.52
CA VAL A 332 2.10 3.82 33.21
C VAL A 332 1.63 3.39 34.60
N LYS A 333 2.21 4.03 35.62
CA LYS A 333 1.90 3.83 37.04
C LYS A 333 1.34 5.12 37.66
N GLY A 334 0.61 4.96 38.77
CA GLY A 334 0.02 6.08 39.51
C GLY A 334 -1.21 6.69 38.82
N ASN A 335 -1.98 7.48 39.56
CA ASN A 335 -3.23 8.06 39.07
C ASN A 335 -2.99 9.15 38.01
N PHE A 336 -2.01 10.04 38.23
CA PHE A 336 -1.64 11.08 37.26
C PHE A 336 -1.16 10.50 35.93
N GLY A 337 -0.32 9.45 35.97
CA GLY A 337 0.12 8.75 34.77
C GLY A 337 -1.04 8.15 34.00
N LYS A 338 -1.98 7.49 34.70
CA LYS A 338 -3.19 6.92 34.08
C LYS A 338 -4.04 7.99 33.41
N VAL A 339 -4.26 9.15 34.05
CA VAL A 339 -4.98 10.28 33.45
C VAL A 339 -4.28 10.75 32.17
N GLY A 340 -2.96 10.97 32.22
CA GLY A 340 -2.18 11.36 31.05
C GLY A 340 -2.28 10.35 29.90
N MET A 341 -2.20 9.05 30.21
CA MET A 341 -2.37 7.99 29.21
C MET A 341 -3.79 7.95 28.64
N THR A 342 -4.82 8.13 29.47
CA THR A 342 -6.20 8.24 29.00
C THR A 342 -6.35 9.42 28.03
N LEU A 343 -5.77 10.58 28.32
CA LEU A 343 -5.80 11.73 27.41
C LEU A 343 -5.07 11.44 26.08
N ILE A 344 -3.91 10.78 26.11
CA ILE A 344 -3.18 10.36 24.91
C ILE A 344 -4.02 9.39 24.06
N ILE A 345 -4.68 8.42 24.70
CA ILE A 345 -5.54 7.46 24.00
C ILE A 345 -6.79 8.15 23.43
N LEU A 346 -7.42 9.05 24.19
CA LEU A 346 -8.58 9.81 23.70
C LEU A 346 -8.21 10.71 22.52
N TRP A 347 -7.04 11.36 22.57
CA TRP A 347 -6.51 12.13 21.45
C TRP A 347 -6.27 11.24 20.22
N TYR A 348 -5.66 10.06 20.41
CA TYR A 348 -5.45 9.11 19.32
C TYR A 348 -6.76 8.66 18.67
N VAL A 349 -7.72 8.18 19.48
CA VAL A 349 -9.02 7.69 19.00
C VAL A 349 -9.80 8.82 18.34
N GLY A 350 -9.89 9.99 18.97
CA GLY A 350 -10.61 11.14 18.45
C GLY A 350 -10.01 11.65 17.13
N GLY A 351 -8.68 11.74 17.05
CA GLY A 351 -7.97 12.16 15.84
C GLY A 351 -8.18 11.20 14.66
N THR A 352 -8.12 9.89 14.91
CA THR A 352 -8.43 8.89 13.88
C THR A 352 -9.89 8.98 13.46
N LEU A 353 -10.85 8.91 14.40
CA LEU A 353 -12.28 8.85 14.06
C LEU A 353 -12.78 10.12 13.37
N ALA A 354 -12.22 11.29 13.69
CA ALA A 354 -12.55 12.55 13.02
C ALA A 354 -12.19 12.55 11.53
N GLN A 355 -11.30 11.66 11.09
CA GLN A 355 -10.90 11.55 9.69
C GLN A 355 -11.82 10.65 8.86
N PHE A 356 -12.67 9.83 9.49
CA PHE A 356 -13.59 8.94 8.79
C PHE A 356 -14.51 9.74 7.83
N PRO A 357 -14.73 9.27 6.59
CA PRO A 357 -14.22 8.02 6.00
C PRO A 357 -12.84 8.14 5.32
N HIS A 358 -12.32 9.35 5.10
CA HIS A 358 -11.15 9.61 4.26
C HIS A 358 -9.81 9.44 5.00
N PHE A 359 -9.52 8.23 5.50
CA PHE A 359 -8.28 8.00 6.24
C PHE A 359 -7.01 8.25 5.41
N ILE A 360 -7.07 8.12 4.08
CA ILE A 360 -5.92 8.38 3.20
C ILE A 360 -5.46 9.85 3.24
N SER A 361 -6.35 10.81 3.53
CA SER A 361 -5.99 12.23 3.72
C SER A 361 -5.64 12.57 5.17
N TYR A 362 -5.55 11.55 6.06
CA TYR A 362 -5.07 11.76 7.42
C TYR A 362 -3.66 12.34 7.39
N ALA A 363 -3.46 13.40 8.18
CA ALA A 363 -2.16 13.84 8.65
C ALA A 363 -2.34 14.43 10.04
N ASN A 364 -1.31 14.38 10.87
CA ASN A 364 -1.37 14.96 12.20
C ASN A 364 -1.37 16.50 12.15
N GLU A 365 -1.52 17.09 13.32
CA GLU A 365 -1.73 18.53 13.52
C GLU A 365 -0.57 19.39 12.97
N LEU A 366 0.64 18.84 12.87
CA LEU A 366 1.81 19.54 12.32
C LEU A 366 1.74 19.70 10.80
N ALA A 367 0.88 18.93 10.12
CA ALA A 367 0.58 19.16 8.71
C ALA A 367 -0.25 20.43 8.49
N GLY A 368 -0.90 20.96 9.53
CA GLY A 368 -1.79 22.11 9.46
C GLY A 368 -3.26 21.70 9.38
N PRO A 369 -4.17 22.65 9.07
CA PRO A 369 -5.60 22.38 9.02
C PRO A 369 -5.94 21.39 7.91
N ARG A 370 -6.98 20.57 8.12
CA ARG A 370 -7.39 19.46 7.24
C ARG A 370 -7.51 19.87 5.77
N ASN A 371 -8.14 21.00 5.50
CA ASN A 371 -8.34 21.56 4.16
C ASN A 371 -7.08 22.17 3.51
N ARG A 372 -5.90 22.06 4.13
CA ARG A 372 -4.61 22.52 3.56
C ARG A 372 -3.53 21.44 3.53
N ARG A 373 -3.86 20.20 3.91
CA ARG A 373 -2.89 19.10 3.96
C ARG A 373 -2.32 18.74 2.59
N PHE A 374 -3.07 19.02 1.52
CA PHE A 374 -2.63 18.83 0.13
C PHE A 374 -1.37 19.63 -0.25
N GLU A 375 -1.02 20.65 0.54
CA GLU A 375 0.18 21.46 0.32
C GLU A 375 1.47 20.75 0.75
N LYS A 376 1.36 19.70 1.57
CA LYS A 376 2.49 18.91 2.08
C LYS A 376 2.46 17.46 1.62
N LEU A 377 1.28 16.95 1.29
CA LEU A 377 1.04 15.55 0.99
C LEU A 377 0.18 15.46 -0.28
N ILE A 378 0.57 14.60 -1.21
CA ILE A 378 -0.12 14.37 -2.48
C ILE A 378 -0.08 12.86 -2.81
N ASP A 379 -0.66 12.46 -3.93
CA ASP A 379 -0.68 11.08 -4.41
C ASP A 379 -1.28 10.13 -3.35
N SER A 380 -0.80 8.89 -3.27
CA SER A 380 -1.18 7.90 -2.26
C SER A 380 -0.92 8.30 -0.80
N ASN A 381 -0.31 9.48 -0.55
CA ASN A 381 -0.28 10.07 0.78
C ASN A 381 -1.51 10.97 1.08
N LEU A 382 -2.36 11.32 0.11
CA LEU A 382 -3.54 12.19 0.31
C LEU A 382 -4.67 12.01 -0.72
N ASP A 383 -4.38 12.04 -2.02
CA ASP A 383 -5.34 11.94 -3.12
C ASP A 383 -4.93 10.83 -4.08
N TRP A 384 -5.68 9.73 -4.03
CA TRP A 384 -5.46 8.57 -4.88
C TRP A 384 -6.68 8.25 -5.76
N GLY A 385 -7.60 9.21 -5.87
CA GLY A 385 -8.84 9.08 -6.65
C GLY A 385 -10.08 8.66 -5.84
N GLN A 386 -10.03 8.66 -4.51
CA GLN A 386 -11.11 8.13 -3.66
C GLN A 386 -12.32 9.08 -3.48
N GLY A 387 -12.18 10.35 -3.84
CA GLY A 387 -13.12 11.43 -3.47
C GLY A 387 -14.33 11.63 -4.40
N LEU A 388 -14.52 10.76 -5.38
CA LEU A 388 -15.53 10.94 -6.43
C LEU A 388 -16.98 10.98 -5.93
N PRO A 389 -17.41 10.15 -4.94
CA PRO A 389 -18.78 10.17 -4.45
C PRO A 389 -19.16 11.51 -3.81
N ASP A 390 -18.28 12.07 -2.98
CA ASP A 390 -18.53 13.38 -2.34
C ASP A 390 -18.48 14.53 -3.35
N PHE A 391 -17.61 14.43 -4.35
CA PHE A 391 -17.57 15.43 -5.43
C PHE A 391 -18.84 15.39 -6.28
N ALA A 392 -19.34 14.21 -6.63
CA ALA A 392 -20.63 14.08 -7.31
C ALA A 392 -21.75 14.71 -6.47
N ASN A 393 -21.83 14.38 -5.17
CA ASN A 393 -22.81 14.98 -4.26
C ASN A 393 -22.70 16.50 -4.20
N TYR A 394 -21.48 17.04 -4.16
CA TYR A 394 -21.24 18.48 -4.20
C TYR A 394 -21.76 19.11 -5.50
N VAL A 395 -21.43 18.54 -6.66
CA VAL A 395 -21.92 19.01 -7.97
C VAL A 395 -23.45 18.97 -8.03
N HIS A 396 -24.07 17.89 -7.56
CA HIS A 396 -25.53 17.76 -7.50
C HIS A 396 -26.18 18.86 -6.64
N GLN A 397 -25.57 19.20 -5.50
CA GLN A 397 -26.07 20.25 -4.60
C GLN A 397 -25.89 21.67 -5.18
N GLN A 398 -24.76 21.93 -5.84
CA GLN A 398 -24.50 23.23 -6.45
C GLN A 398 -25.32 23.44 -7.74
N ASN A 399 -25.76 22.35 -8.39
CA ASN A 399 -26.54 22.38 -9.63
C ASN A 399 -25.95 23.34 -10.70
N PRO A 400 -24.66 23.19 -11.05
CA PRO A 400 -23.98 24.11 -11.98
C PRO A 400 -24.51 23.95 -13.40
N ALA A 401 -24.27 24.91 -14.27
CA ALA A 401 -24.50 24.73 -15.72
C ALA A 401 -23.42 23.83 -16.38
N HIS A 402 -22.24 23.73 -15.75
CA HIS A 402 -21.10 23.03 -16.33
C HIS A 402 -20.03 22.72 -15.29
N VAL A 403 -19.34 21.58 -15.46
CA VAL A 403 -18.17 21.22 -14.65
C VAL A 403 -16.99 20.90 -15.55
N SER A 404 -15.86 21.54 -15.31
CA SER A 404 -14.56 21.18 -15.89
C SER A 404 -13.76 20.46 -14.82
N PHE A 405 -13.49 19.16 -15.01
CA PHE A 405 -12.92 18.30 -13.98
C PHE A 405 -11.63 17.61 -14.42
N SER A 406 -10.50 17.92 -13.77
CA SER A 406 -9.25 17.16 -13.95
C SER A 406 -9.08 16.18 -12.78
N TYR A 407 -9.05 14.87 -13.10
CA TYR A 407 -9.21 13.80 -12.12
C TYR A 407 -8.08 12.78 -12.16
N PHE A 408 -7.36 12.64 -11.05
CA PHE A 408 -6.27 11.67 -10.93
C PHE A 408 -6.75 10.21 -10.91
N GLY A 409 -7.91 9.95 -10.31
CA GLY A 409 -8.41 8.58 -10.13
C GLY A 409 -8.81 7.90 -11.45
N ARG A 410 -9.10 6.60 -11.35
CA ARG A 410 -9.40 5.74 -12.51
C ARG A 410 -10.83 5.22 -12.53
N ASP A 411 -11.58 5.42 -11.46
CA ASP A 411 -13.00 5.04 -11.44
C ASP A 411 -13.78 5.82 -12.49
N ASN A 412 -14.87 5.22 -12.98
CA ASN A 412 -15.68 5.85 -14.00
C ASN A 412 -16.64 6.86 -13.36
N ALA A 413 -16.41 8.17 -13.54
CA ALA A 413 -17.29 9.19 -12.96
C ALA A 413 -18.70 9.23 -13.58
N ASP A 414 -18.89 8.66 -14.77
CA ASP A 414 -20.21 8.55 -15.39
C ASP A 414 -21.19 7.80 -14.49
N THR A 415 -20.71 6.80 -13.74
CA THR A 415 -21.57 6.01 -12.82
C THR A 415 -22.05 6.81 -11.61
N TYR A 416 -21.49 7.99 -11.39
CA TYR A 416 -21.88 8.93 -10.35
C TYR A 416 -22.64 10.14 -10.91
N GLY A 417 -23.07 10.08 -12.19
CA GLY A 417 -23.81 11.17 -12.85
C GLY A 417 -22.93 12.28 -13.43
N LEU A 418 -21.60 12.12 -13.44
CA LEU A 418 -20.64 13.10 -13.96
C LEU A 418 -20.22 12.76 -15.40
N VAL A 419 -21.21 12.72 -16.29
CA VAL A 419 -21.03 12.27 -17.68
C VAL A 419 -20.17 13.25 -18.48
N SER A 420 -19.01 12.79 -18.93
CA SER A 420 -18.00 13.62 -19.59
C SER A 420 -18.02 13.49 -21.12
N ASN A 421 -17.49 14.50 -21.81
CA ASN A 421 -17.25 14.48 -23.25
C ASN A 421 -16.25 13.40 -23.72
N LYS A 422 -15.46 12.85 -22.80
CA LYS A 422 -14.48 11.78 -23.04
C LYS A 422 -14.46 10.74 -21.91
N PRO A 423 -14.06 9.49 -22.19
CA PRO A 423 -14.07 8.42 -21.20
C PRO A 423 -13.06 8.65 -20.07
N TYR A 424 -13.43 8.22 -18.86
CA TYR A 424 -12.53 8.15 -17.71
C TYR A 424 -11.67 6.87 -17.73
N GLY A 425 -10.65 6.84 -16.86
CA GLY A 425 -9.88 5.61 -16.59
C GLY A 425 -8.61 5.43 -17.41
N SER A 426 -8.15 6.45 -18.14
CA SER A 426 -6.88 6.39 -18.87
C SER A 426 -5.66 6.35 -17.96
N TYR A 427 -4.64 5.58 -18.35
CA TYR A 427 -3.33 5.55 -17.68
C TYR A 427 -2.25 6.34 -18.44
N LYS A 428 -2.60 7.07 -19.51
CA LYS A 428 -1.65 7.94 -20.22
C LYS A 428 -1.58 9.30 -19.55
N ASN A 429 -0.40 9.74 -19.15
CA ASN A 429 -0.20 11.00 -18.41
C ASN A 429 -0.86 12.21 -19.08
N GLU A 430 -0.83 12.33 -20.41
CA GLU A 430 -1.49 13.45 -21.08
C GLU A 430 -3.00 13.43 -20.82
N GLU A 431 -3.64 12.27 -20.97
CA GLU A 431 -5.09 12.10 -20.78
C GLU A 431 -5.52 12.26 -19.31
N ILE A 432 -4.66 11.86 -18.34
CA ILE A 432 -4.91 12.05 -16.90
C ILE A 432 -4.97 13.54 -16.56
N CYS A 433 -4.07 14.32 -17.16
CA CYS A 433 -3.96 15.73 -16.86
C CYS A 433 -5.03 16.57 -17.53
N GLU A 434 -5.66 16.10 -18.60
CA GLU A 434 -6.71 16.86 -19.28
C GLU A 434 -7.98 17.09 -18.44
N PHE A 435 -8.71 18.15 -18.75
CA PHE A 435 -10.04 18.39 -18.20
C PHE A 435 -11.09 17.54 -18.91
N HIS A 436 -11.92 16.87 -18.13
CA HIS A 436 -13.20 16.30 -18.53
C HIS A 436 -14.26 17.40 -18.48
N GLU A 437 -14.95 17.61 -19.60
CA GLU A 437 -16.02 18.62 -19.68
C GLU A 437 -17.37 17.94 -19.52
N ILE A 438 -18.07 18.30 -18.44
CA ILE A 438 -19.29 17.67 -17.97
C ILE A 438 -20.41 18.71 -18.11
N PRO A 439 -21.22 18.65 -19.18
CA PRO A 439 -22.40 19.48 -19.30
C PRO A 439 -23.40 19.07 -18.22
N TYR A 440 -23.90 20.04 -17.45
CA TYR A 440 -24.85 19.78 -16.38
C TYR A 440 -26.11 20.62 -16.63
N ARG A 441 -27.31 20.05 -16.49
CA ARG A 441 -28.57 20.74 -16.83
C ARG A 441 -29.00 21.79 -15.79
N GLY A 442 -28.07 22.23 -14.96
CA GLY A 442 -28.31 23.20 -13.91
C GLY A 442 -28.26 24.64 -14.43
N SER A 443 -28.60 25.57 -13.54
CA SER A 443 -28.61 27.01 -13.80
C SER A 443 -27.54 27.77 -13.00
N GLY A 444 -26.72 27.06 -12.21
CA GLY A 444 -25.65 27.66 -11.41
C GLY A 444 -24.39 27.98 -12.22
N ASP A 445 -23.42 28.60 -11.53
CA ASP A 445 -22.13 28.95 -12.10
C ASP A 445 -21.33 27.73 -12.58
N ARG A 446 -20.38 27.95 -13.49
CA ARG A 446 -19.45 26.90 -13.93
C ARG A 446 -18.52 26.55 -12.78
N ILE A 447 -18.31 25.25 -12.56
CA ILE A 447 -17.36 24.75 -11.55
C ILE A 447 -16.10 24.27 -12.27
N VAL A 448 -14.93 24.68 -11.78
CA VAL A 448 -13.66 24.06 -12.14
C VAL A 448 -13.14 23.29 -10.94
N ALA A 449 -12.91 21.99 -11.13
CA ALA A 449 -12.46 21.08 -10.11
C ALA A 449 -11.18 20.36 -10.55
N ILE A 450 -10.21 20.26 -9.65
CA ILE A 450 -8.94 19.60 -9.90
C ILE A 450 -8.61 18.72 -8.69
N SER A 451 -8.36 17.44 -8.91
CA SER A 451 -7.89 16.58 -7.83
C SER A 451 -6.50 17.04 -7.35
N ALA A 452 -6.22 16.97 -6.05
CA ALA A 452 -5.00 17.51 -5.44
C ALA A 452 -3.73 16.92 -6.06
N THR A 453 -3.75 15.65 -6.45
CA THR A 453 -2.62 15.02 -7.13
C THR A 453 -2.41 15.57 -8.53
N ASN A 454 -3.48 15.74 -9.33
CA ASN A 454 -3.37 16.39 -10.63
C ASN A 454 -2.96 17.86 -10.49
N TRP A 455 -3.44 18.56 -9.47
CA TRP A 455 -3.11 19.96 -9.24
C TRP A 455 -1.59 20.19 -9.14
N TYR A 456 -0.89 19.27 -8.48
CA TYR A 456 0.56 19.27 -8.39
C TYR A 456 1.24 18.61 -9.61
N GLN A 457 0.95 17.34 -9.89
CA GLN A 457 1.66 16.54 -10.89
C GLN A 457 1.49 17.05 -12.33
N CYS A 458 0.34 17.64 -12.66
CA CYS A 458 0.07 18.22 -13.97
C CYS A 458 0.49 19.70 -14.07
N GLY A 459 1.12 20.26 -13.03
CA GLY A 459 1.62 21.65 -13.03
C GLY A 459 0.54 22.73 -12.94
N TYR A 460 -0.71 22.38 -12.61
CA TYR A 460 -1.78 23.37 -12.48
C TYR A 460 -1.51 24.43 -11.42
N TYR A 461 -0.86 24.07 -10.31
CA TYR A 461 -0.48 25.02 -9.25
C TYR A 461 0.38 26.20 -9.72
N GLN A 462 1.07 26.07 -10.86
CA GLN A 462 1.88 27.13 -11.46
C GLN A 462 1.06 28.10 -12.32
N GLN A 463 -0.18 27.74 -12.67
CA GLN A 463 -1.04 28.53 -13.54
C GLN A 463 -1.77 29.62 -12.74
N PRO A 464 -1.83 30.87 -13.22
CA PRO A 464 -2.43 31.98 -12.46
C PRO A 464 -3.89 31.75 -12.03
N GLN A 465 -4.66 30.99 -12.81
CA GLN A 465 -6.07 30.67 -12.52
C GLN A 465 -6.25 29.60 -11.44
N PHE A 466 -5.25 28.75 -11.20
CA PHE A 466 -5.32 27.64 -10.24
C PHE A 466 -4.35 27.82 -9.08
N GLN A 467 -3.99 29.06 -8.76
CA GLN A 467 -3.20 29.38 -7.59
C GLN A 467 -3.95 29.03 -6.30
N ARG A 468 -3.19 28.68 -5.27
CA ARG A 468 -3.68 28.24 -3.96
C ARG A 468 -4.69 29.20 -3.35
N GLU A 469 -4.49 30.50 -3.52
CA GLU A 469 -5.32 31.57 -2.96
C GLU A 469 -6.71 31.62 -3.61
N LYS A 470 -6.90 30.97 -4.77
CA LYS A 470 -8.17 30.90 -5.50
C LYS A 470 -9.02 29.67 -5.14
N ILE A 471 -8.50 28.77 -4.30
CA ILE A 471 -9.25 27.58 -3.88
C ILE A 471 -10.40 28.02 -2.98
N ARG A 472 -11.64 27.76 -3.42
CA ARG A 472 -12.88 28.12 -2.70
C ARG A 472 -13.34 27.03 -1.75
N ALA A 473 -13.12 25.77 -2.12
CA ALA A 473 -13.51 24.61 -1.34
C ALA A 473 -12.58 23.42 -1.61
N VAL A 474 -12.53 22.51 -0.64
CA VAL A 474 -11.83 21.22 -0.74
C VAL A 474 -12.83 20.12 -0.40
N ILE A 475 -13.16 19.29 -1.38
CA ILE A 475 -14.14 18.20 -1.26
C ILE A 475 -13.41 16.88 -1.02
N ALA A 476 -13.92 16.05 -0.11
CA ALA A 476 -13.30 14.78 0.31
C ALA A 476 -11.81 14.89 0.73
N ASP A 477 -11.38 16.08 1.17
CA ASP A 477 -9.98 16.46 1.44
C ASP A 477 -9.02 16.36 0.24
N SER A 478 -9.52 16.08 -0.98
CA SER A 478 -8.68 15.73 -2.12
C SER A 478 -9.06 16.41 -3.44
N ILE A 479 -10.22 17.08 -3.54
CA ILE A 479 -10.66 17.75 -4.78
C ILE A 479 -10.80 19.25 -4.54
N LEU A 480 -10.01 20.04 -5.28
CA LEU A 480 -9.90 21.48 -5.15
C LEU A 480 -10.89 22.18 -6.10
N ILE A 481 -11.70 23.09 -5.57
CA ILE A 481 -12.67 23.88 -6.33
C ILE A 481 -12.15 25.32 -6.50
N PHE A 482 -12.22 25.87 -7.72
CA PHE A 482 -11.71 27.20 -8.11
C PHE A 482 -12.79 28.19 -8.53
#